data_AF-A0A3S2CCU3-F1
#
_entry.id   AF-A0A3S2CCU3-F1
#
_cell.length_a   1.000
_cell.length_b   1.000
_cell.length_c   1.000
_cell.angle_alpha   90.00
_cell.angle_beta   90.00
_cell.angle_gamma   90.00
#
_symmetry.space_group_name_H-M   'P 1'
#
loop_
_entity.id
_entity.type
_entity.pdbx_description
1 polymer ?
#
loop_
_entity_poly.entity_id
_entity_poly.type
_entity_poly.pdbx_seq_one_letter_code
_entity_poly.pdbx_strand_id
1 'polypeptide(L)'
;WLHGEDLIARDVEFGQGAPFGGSEWRLADLRGGKAGRLPEHALAVIATFAVTVGDPDLQKQWLGCKVMLTDAAGRRWLPDFIPGVSLPDGVMNCTSAIFSGAKKGEIISVGETFIVPEDAIETIRPAIGLGSERPW
;
A
#
# COMPACT_ATOMS: atom_id res chain seq x y z
N TRP A 1 -11.58 -18.38 4.71
CA TRP A 1 -11.37 -17.03 5.26
C TRP A 1 -9.96 -16.98 5.81
N LEU A 2 -9.00 -16.51 5.02
CA LEU A 2 -7.60 -16.46 5.42
C LEU A 2 -7.43 -15.32 6.42
N HIS A 3 -7.06 -15.66 7.66
CA HIS A 3 -6.66 -14.70 8.67
C HIS A 3 -5.51 -13.85 8.11
N GLY A 4 -5.57 -12.54 8.34
CA GLY A 4 -4.55 -11.56 7.90
C GLY A 4 -3.21 -11.70 8.60
N GLU A 5 -2.89 -12.89 9.12
CA GLU A 5 -1.66 -13.23 9.84
C GLU A 5 -0.59 -13.84 8.93
N ASP A 6 -0.93 -14.18 7.68
CA ASP A 6 -0.02 -14.89 6.79
C ASP A 6 1.07 -14.01 6.13
N LEU A 7 0.97 -12.68 6.18
CA LEU A 7 1.90 -11.77 5.49
C LEU A 7 2.79 -11.05 6.50
N ILE A 8 4.10 -11.11 6.34
CA ILE A 8 5.01 -10.19 7.06
C ILE A 8 4.73 -8.78 6.52
N ALA A 9 4.31 -7.88 7.39
CA ALA A 9 4.17 -6.47 7.06
C ALA A 9 5.52 -5.76 7.25
N ARG A 10 5.92 -4.94 6.28
CA ARG A 10 7.08 -4.05 6.37
C ARG A 10 6.62 -2.61 6.47
N ASP A 11 6.89 -1.98 7.59
CA ASP A 11 6.72 -0.53 7.73
C ASP A 11 7.71 0.20 6.82
N VAL A 12 7.21 1.22 6.14
CA VAL A 12 8.01 2.08 5.26
C VAL A 12 7.79 3.52 5.67
N GLU A 13 8.82 4.11 6.30
CA GLU A 13 8.76 5.52 6.68
C GLU A 13 8.88 6.44 5.46
N PHE A 14 8.35 7.66 5.61
CA PHE A 14 8.36 8.65 4.55
C PHE A 14 9.78 8.93 4.05
N GLY A 15 9.99 8.81 2.74
CA GLY A 15 11.29 9.07 2.12
C GLY A 15 12.38 8.01 2.38
N GLN A 16 12.15 7.02 3.24
CA GLN A 16 13.08 5.89 3.43
C GLN A 16 12.71 4.73 2.52
N GLY A 17 13.72 4.18 1.84
CA GLY A 17 13.59 2.95 1.05
C GLY A 17 13.66 1.72 1.95
N ALA A 18 12.72 0.81 1.78
CA ALA A 18 12.70 -0.49 2.45
C ALA A 18 12.77 -1.61 1.38
N PRO A 19 13.77 -2.49 1.40
CA PRO A 19 13.81 -3.65 0.51
C PRO A 19 12.74 -4.66 0.92
N PHE A 20 11.90 -5.07 -0.02
CA PHE A 20 10.82 -6.05 0.21
C PHE A 20 10.31 -6.67 -1.10
N GLY A 21 10.12 -8.00 -1.14
CA GLY A 21 9.69 -8.74 -2.33
C GLY A 21 10.54 -8.45 -3.57
N GLY A 22 11.86 -8.49 -3.40
CA GLY A 22 12.81 -8.26 -4.47
C GLY A 22 12.86 -6.83 -5.03
N SER A 23 12.24 -5.84 -4.38
CA SER A 23 12.23 -4.44 -4.83
C SER A 23 12.44 -3.47 -3.68
N GLU A 24 12.78 -2.22 -4.00
CA GLU A 24 12.93 -1.16 -3.00
C GLU A 24 11.67 -0.29 -2.99
N TRP A 25 10.99 -0.25 -1.84
CA TRP A 25 9.75 0.48 -1.64
C TRP A 25 10.01 1.75 -0.85
N ARG A 26 9.53 2.89 -1.34
CA ARG A 26 9.64 4.17 -0.65
C ARG A 26 8.27 4.83 -0.59
N LEU A 27 7.82 5.20 0.61
CA LEU A 27 6.60 5.99 0.75
C LEU A 27 6.83 7.37 0.15
N ALA A 28 6.06 7.68 -0.90
CA ALA A 28 6.22 8.88 -1.71
C ALA A 28 5.15 9.94 -1.41
N ASP A 29 3.92 9.51 -1.10
CA ASP A 29 2.83 10.38 -0.69
C ASP A 29 1.92 9.63 0.29
N LEU A 30 1.42 10.36 1.28
CA LEU A 30 0.39 9.88 2.20
C LEU A 30 -0.55 11.06 2.48
N ARG A 31 -1.71 11.02 1.84
CA ARG A 31 -2.68 12.13 1.91
C ARG A 31 -4.01 11.64 2.43
N GLY A 32 -4.58 12.42 3.36
CA GLY A 32 -5.89 12.18 3.94
C GLY A 32 -6.82 13.36 3.73
N GLY A 33 -8.11 13.11 3.58
CA GLY A 33 -9.11 14.17 3.49
C GLY A 33 -10.54 13.67 3.29
N LYS A 34 -11.49 14.60 3.31
CA LYS A 34 -12.89 14.32 2.97
C LYS A 34 -13.02 14.22 1.46
N ALA A 35 -13.20 13.02 0.94
CA ALA A 35 -13.34 12.76 -0.49
C ALA A 35 -14.27 11.58 -0.76
N GLY A 36 -15.09 11.69 -1.81
CA GLY A 36 -16.07 10.67 -2.16
C GLY A 36 -17.21 10.53 -1.15
N ARG A 37 -17.88 9.38 -1.15
CA ARG A 37 -18.93 9.03 -0.19
C ARG A 37 -18.32 8.26 0.98
N LEU A 38 -18.24 8.91 2.15
CA LEU A 38 -17.65 8.36 3.36
C LEU A 38 -18.68 8.25 4.50
N PRO A 39 -18.50 7.31 5.44
CA PRO A 39 -19.19 7.34 6.73
C PRO A 39 -18.94 8.65 7.50
N GLU A 40 -19.79 8.93 8.48
CA GLU A 40 -19.56 10.05 9.40
C GLU A 40 -18.25 9.85 10.19
N HIS A 41 -17.51 10.93 10.43
CA HIS A 41 -16.20 10.92 11.11
C HIS A 41 -15.12 10.05 10.45
N ALA A 42 -15.22 9.82 9.14
CA ALA A 42 -14.20 9.11 8.36
C ALA A 42 -13.52 10.02 7.32
N LEU A 43 -12.28 9.66 6.99
CA LEU A 43 -11.46 10.27 5.96
C LEU A 43 -11.06 9.22 4.92
N ALA A 44 -10.99 9.65 3.67
CA ALA A 44 -10.32 8.91 2.63
C ALA A 44 -8.82 9.15 2.75
N VAL A 45 -8.03 8.09 2.71
CA VAL A 45 -6.57 8.15 2.68
C VAL A 45 -6.05 7.46 1.43
N ILE A 46 -5.04 8.05 0.80
CA ILE A 46 -4.29 7.43 -0.29
C ILE A 46 -2.84 7.31 0.15
N ALA A 47 -2.33 6.10 0.21
CA ALA A 47 -0.91 5.82 0.40
C ALA A 47 -0.29 5.49 -0.97
N THR A 48 0.73 6.24 -1.37
CA THR A 48 1.45 6.04 -2.64
C THR A 48 2.91 5.76 -2.39
N PHE A 49 3.40 4.71 -3.01
CA PHE A 49 4.77 4.24 -2.97
C PHE A 49 5.43 4.44 -4.32
N ALA A 50 6.67 4.94 -4.30
CA ALA A 50 7.59 4.79 -5.43
C ALA A 50 8.37 3.50 -5.22
N VAL A 51 8.32 2.60 -6.20
CA VAL A 51 8.94 1.28 -6.12
C VAL A 51 9.99 1.15 -7.21
N THR A 52 11.26 1.02 -6.80
CA THR A 52 12.35 0.68 -7.71
C THR A 52 12.40 -0.84 -7.87
N VAL A 53 12.07 -1.32 -9.05
CA VAL A 53 11.98 -2.76 -9.34
C VAL A 53 13.37 -3.39 -9.32
N GLY A 54 13.60 -4.36 -8.44
CA GLY A 54 14.85 -5.11 -8.39
C GLY A 54 14.76 -6.43 -9.17
N ASP A 55 13.82 -7.29 -8.80
CA ASP A 55 13.46 -8.53 -9.50
C ASP A 55 12.23 -8.27 -10.39
N PRO A 56 12.35 -8.43 -11.73
CA PRO A 56 11.26 -8.15 -12.65
C PRO A 56 10.18 -9.26 -12.73
N ASP A 57 10.33 -10.41 -12.06
CA ASP A 57 9.29 -11.43 -11.95
C ASP A 57 8.22 -11.02 -10.93
N LEU A 58 7.53 -9.91 -11.18
CA LEU A 58 6.57 -9.30 -10.24
C LEU A 58 5.40 -10.23 -9.91
N GLN A 59 5.00 -11.09 -10.83
CA GLN A 59 3.94 -12.08 -10.58
C GLN A 59 4.34 -13.09 -9.51
N LYS A 60 5.61 -13.51 -9.50
CA LYS A 60 6.13 -14.37 -8.44
C LYS A 60 6.39 -13.57 -7.16
N GLN A 61 7.02 -12.41 -7.27
CA GLN A 61 7.50 -11.66 -6.12
C GLN A 61 6.38 -10.98 -5.35
N TRP A 62 5.36 -10.49 -6.04
CA TRP A 62 4.32 -9.65 -5.44
C TRP A 62 2.95 -10.31 -5.44
N LEU A 63 2.88 -11.62 -5.69
CA LEU A 63 1.62 -12.36 -5.54
C LEU A 63 1.03 -12.09 -4.15
N GLY A 64 -0.23 -11.69 -4.09
CA GLY A 64 -0.87 -11.34 -2.83
C GLY A 64 -0.40 -10.01 -2.22
N CYS A 65 0.14 -9.10 -3.03
CA CYS A 65 0.48 -7.73 -2.64
C CYS A 65 -0.69 -7.05 -1.95
N LYS A 66 -0.42 -6.50 -0.77
CA LYS A 66 -1.34 -5.69 0.00
C LYS A 66 -0.59 -4.54 0.66
N VAL A 67 -1.12 -3.33 0.51
CA VAL A 67 -0.77 -2.21 1.38
C VAL A 67 -1.75 -2.21 2.54
N MET A 68 -1.29 -1.97 3.76
CA MET A 68 -2.15 -1.79 4.93
C MET A 68 -1.80 -0.48 5.62
N LEU A 69 -2.76 0.10 6.31
CA LEU A 69 -2.48 1.14 7.30
C LEU A 69 -2.54 0.54 8.70
N THR A 70 -1.66 0.99 9.56
CA THR A 70 -1.70 0.75 11.00
C THR A 70 -1.69 2.07 11.75
N ASP A 71 -2.08 2.12 13.02
CA ASP A 71 -1.90 3.30 13.87
C ASP A 71 -1.16 2.98 15.17
N ALA A 72 -0.91 4.00 15.99
CA ALA A 72 -0.23 3.82 17.27
C ALA A 72 -1.01 2.96 18.29
N ALA A 73 -2.32 2.79 18.09
CA ALA A 73 -3.17 1.91 18.90
C ALA A 73 -3.18 0.45 18.38
N GLY A 74 -2.47 0.16 17.29
CA GLY A 74 -2.41 -1.17 16.68
C GLY A 74 -3.65 -1.53 15.85
N ARG A 75 -4.54 -0.56 15.56
CA ARG A 75 -5.62 -0.75 14.60
C ARG A 75 -5.03 -0.98 13.22
N ARG A 76 -5.75 -1.72 12.37
CA ARG A 76 -5.31 -2.05 11.01
C ARG A 76 -6.45 -1.83 10.02
N TRP A 77 -6.12 -1.21 8.89
CA TRP A 77 -7.05 -1.01 7.78
C TRP A 77 -6.48 -1.65 6.52
N LEU A 78 -7.35 -2.35 5.80
CA LEU A 78 -7.08 -2.87 4.47
C LEU A 78 -7.56 -1.85 3.41
N PRO A 79 -7.06 -1.94 2.18
CA PRO A 79 -7.53 -1.09 1.10
C PRO A 79 -9.03 -1.24 0.90
N ASP A 80 -9.70 -0.13 0.61
CA ASP A 80 -11.14 -0.08 0.35
C ASP A 80 -11.43 0.74 -0.90
N PHE A 81 -12.54 0.42 -1.56
CA PHE A 81 -13.03 1.15 -2.71
C PHE A 81 -13.94 2.30 -2.25
N ILE A 82 -13.57 3.53 -2.59
CA ILE A 82 -14.33 4.73 -2.22
C ILE A 82 -14.98 5.30 -3.48
N PRO A 83 -16.32 5.26 -3.62
CA PRO A 83 -17.00 5.82 -4.78
C PRO A 83 -16.66 7.31 -4.98
N GLY A 84 -16.22 7.66 -6.19
CA GLY A 84 -15.83 9.03 -6.55
C GLY A 84 -14.40 9.42 -6.15
N VAL A 85 -13.60 8.48 -5.65
CA VAL A 85 -12.18 8.66 -5.41
C VAL A 85 -11.41 7.71 -6.32
N SER A 86 -10.43 8.24 -7.04
CA SER A 86 -9.51 7.45 -7.85
C SER A 86 -8.08 7.63 -7.33
N LEU A 87 -7.23 6.66 -7.63
CA LEU A 87 -5.79 6.86 -7.54
C LEU A 87 -5.38 8.00 -8.50
N PRO A 88 -4.32 8.75 -8.15
CA PRO A 88 -3.80 9.78 -9.04
C PRO A 88 -3.24 9.17 -10.34
N ASP A 89 -3.17 9.98 -11.39
CA ASP A 89 -2.72 9.53 -12.72
C ASP A 89 -1.34 8.87 -12.66
N GLY A 90 -1.20 7.75 -13.36
CA GLY A 90 0.05 6.98 -13.41
C GLY A 90 0.32 6.09 -12.18
N VAL A 91 -0.55 6.13 -11.17
CA VAL A 91 -0.47 5.24 -9.99
C VAL A 91 -1.32 4.00 -10.21
N MET A 92 -0.68 2.83 -10.08
CA MET A 92 -1.35 1.52 -10.16
C MET A 92 -1.65 1.00 -8.76
N ASN A 93 -2.73 0.24 -8.58
CA ASN A 93 -2.90 -0.53 -7.35
C ASN A 93 -1.98 -1.77 -7.36
N CYS A 94 -1.84 -2.45 -6.21
CA CYS A 94 -1.05 -3.67 -6.08
C CYS A 94 -1.39 -4.71 -7.17
N THR A 95 -2.69 -4.89 -7.45
CA THR A 95 -3.16 -5.90 -8.41
C THR A 95 -2.70 -5.58 -9.83
N SER A 96 -2.81 -4.32 -10.25
CA SER A 96 -2.35 -3.88 -11.57
C SER A 96 -0.83 -3.85 -11.67
N ALA A 97 -0.13 -3.45 -10.60
CA ALA A 97 1.32 -3.33 -10.60
C ALA A 97 2.03 -4.67 -10.87
N ILE A 98 1.48 -5.78 -10.37
CA ILE A 98 1.97 -7.15 -10.63
C ILE A 98 2.04 -7.48 -12.14
N PHE A 99 1.11 -6.92 -12.93
CA PHE A 99 1.03 -7.15 -14.38
C PHE A 99 1.56 -5.99 -15.22
N SER A 100 2.26 -5.04 -14.60
CA SER A 100 2.77 -3.84 -15.28
C SER A 100 3.81 -4.14 -16.37
N GLY A 101 4.52 -5.27 -16.27
CA GLY A 101 5.66 -5.59 -17.14
C GLY A 101 6.89 -4.73 -16.86
N ALA A 102 6.95 -4.07 -15.70
CA ALA A 102 8.06 -3.21 -15.31
C ALA A 102 9.39 -3.97 -15.26
N LYS A 103 10.46 -3.32 -15.67
CA LYS A 103 11.79 -3.91 -15.80
C LYS A 103 12.65 -3.60 -14.58
N LYS A 104 13.70 -4.40 -14.37
CA LYS A 104 14.71 -4.12 -13.35
C LYS A 104 15.27 -2.70 -13.50
N GLY A 105 15.30 -1.95 -12.40
CA GLY A 105 15.74 -0.57 -12.30
C GLY A 105 14.65 0.47 -12.62
N GLU A 106 13.51 0.04 -13.14
CA GLU A 106 12.38 0.94 -13.39
C GLU A 106 11.72 1.38 -12.08
N ILE A 107 11.25 2.63 -12.03
CA ILE A 107 10.50 3.15 -10.90
C ILE A 107 9.04 3.24 -11.29
N ILE A 108 8.18 2.48 -10.59
CA ILE A 108 6.73 2.54 -10.77
C ILE A 108 6.05 3.10 -9.53
N SER A 109 4.88 3.70 -9.71
CA SER A 109 4.07 4.22 -8.60
C SER A 109 2.95 3.24 -8.27
N VAL A 110 2.91 2.80 -7.01
CA VAL A 110 1.91 1.87 -6.49
C VAL A 110 1.13 2.54 -5.37
N GLY A 111 -0.20 2.49 -5.39
CA GLY A 111 -0.99 3.14 -4.36
C GLY A 111 -2.32 2.45 -4.06
N GLU A 112 -2.82 2.67 -2.86
CA GLU A 112 -4.08 2.10 -2.37
C GLU A 112 -4.91 3.16 -1.64
N THR A 113 -6.23 3.02 -1.70
CA THR A 113 -7.20 3.87 -1.00
C THR A 113 -7.67 3.21 0.29
N PHE A 114 -7.92 4.00 1.33
CA PHE A 114 -8.36 3.54 2.63
C PHE A 114 -9.44 4.45 3.19
N ILE A 115 -10.37 3.87 3.96
CA ILE A 115 -11.29 4.63 4.81
C ILE A 115 -10.79 4.49 6.24
N VAL A 116 -10.39 5.60 6.87
CA VAL A 116 -9.93 5.61 8.26
C VAL A 116 -10.76 6.59 9.09
N PRO A 117 -10.96 6.35 10.39
CA PRO A 117 -11.56 7.34 11.28
C PRO A 117 -10.69 8.61 11.38
N GLU A 118 -11.31 9.76 11.62
CA GLU A 118 -10.61 11.06 11.78
C GLU A 118 -9.55 11.01 12.89
N ASP A 119 -9.78 10.26 13.97
CA ASP A 119 -8.85 10.12 15.11
C ASP A 119 -7.57 9.33 14.80
N ALA A 120 -7.57 8.55 13.73
CA ALA A 120 -6.43 7.72 13.35
C ALA A 120 -5.34 8.51 12.61
N ILE A 121 -5.74 9.57 11.91
CA ILE A 121 -4.96 10.17 10.81
C ILE A 121 -3.59 10.69 11.25
N GLU A 122 -3.47 11.15 12.51
CA GLU A 122 -2.22 11.71 13.02
C GLU A 122 -1.13 10.67 13.25
N THR A 123 -1.51 9.40 13.38
CA THR A 123 -0.58 8.33 13.75
C THR A 123 -0.55 7.17 12.76
N ILE A 124 -1.27 7.29 11.63
CA ILE A 124 -1.28 6.22 10.64
C ILE A 124 0.13 6.00 10.05
N ARG A 125 0.48 4.74 9.88
CA ARG A 125 1.71 4.29 9.23
C ARG A 125 1.37 3.25 8.18
N PRO A 126 1.81 3.42 6.93
CA PRO A 126 1.57 2.43 5.90
C PRO A 126 2.62 1.31 5.99
N ALA A 127 2.16 0.09 5.74
CA ALA A 127 2.97 -1.10 5.70
C ALA A 127 2.65 -1.92 4.45
N ILE A 128 3.65 -2.61 3.91
CA ILE A 128 3.52 -3.47 2.73
C ILE A 128 3.57 -4.94 3.15
N GLY A 129 2.66 -5.76 2.64
CA GLY A 129 2.70 -7.22 2.74
C GLY A 129 2.73 -7.85 1.35
N LEU A 130 3.64 -8.80 1.13
CA LEU A 130 3.81 -9.52 -0.14
C LEU A 130 3.78 -11.03 0.13
N GLY A 131 3.14 -11.79 -0.74
CA GLY A 131 2.99 -13.25 -0.56
C GLY A 131 4.29 -14.04 -0.72
N SER A 132 5.33 -13.47 -1.31
CA SER A 132 6.68 -14.06 -1.34
C SER A 132 7.37 -14.02 0.03
N GLU A 133 6.87 -13.19 0.96
CA GLU A 133 7.49 -12.90 2.25
C GLU A 133 6.73 -13.60 3.40
N ARG A 134 5.87 -14.59 3.08
CA ARG A 134 5.16 -15.38 4.08
C ARG A 134 6.13 -16.30 4.85
N PRO A 135 6.03 -16.41 6.18
CA PRO A 135 6.74 -17.46 6.93
C PRO A 135 6.18 -18.84 6.56
N TRP A 136 7.08 -19.84 6.45
CA TRP A 136 6.76 -21.23 6.10
C TRP A 136 6.03 -21.99 7.21
#